data_AF-A0A316LZW8-F1
#
_entry.id   AF-A0A316LZW8-F1
#
_cell.length_a   1.000
_cell.length_b   1.000
_cell.length_c   1.000
_cell.angle_alpha   90.00
_cell.angle_beta   90.00
_cell.angle_gamma   90.00
#
_symmetry.space_group_name_H-M   'P 1'
#
loop_
_entity.id
_entity.type
_entity.pdbx_description
1 polymer ?
#
loop_
_entity_poly.entity_id
_entity_poly.type
_entity_poly.pdbx_seq_one_letter_code
_entity_poly.pdbx_strand_id
1 'polypeptide(L)'
;MEELMLDDIEEFERLLEDFKTLQDTDYHGAYELHKRALGLYDRWSEILFNIRKVDSSKKNAYIKDRVKHILEIIDNVYISSRVVFVKGKGDLNNGRY
;
A
#
# COMPACT_ATOMS: atom_id res chain seq x y z
N MET A 1 -6.17 15.30 -15.06
CA MET A 1 -5.43 15.02 -13.79
C MET A 1 -6.09 13.87 -13.06
N GLU A 2 -7.41 13.87 -12.88
CA GLU A 2 -8.16 12.68 -12.41
C GLU A 2 -8.02 11.47 -13.36
N GLU A 3 -8.10 11.67 -14.68
CA GLU A 3 -7.89 10.57 -15.65
C GLU A 3 -6.50 9.92 -15.60
N LEU A 4 -5.46 10.64 -15.13
CA LEU A 4 -4.10 10.11 -15.04
C LEU A 4 -3.89 9.21 -13.81
N MET A 5 -4.84 9.19 -12.89
CA MET A 5 -4.76 8.43 -11.63
C MET A 5 -5.71 7.23 -11.61
N LEU A 6 -6.50 7.01 -12.67
CA LEU A 6 -7.44 5.88 -12.72
C LEU A 6 -6.72 4.54 -12.52
N ASP A 7 -5.65 4.30 -13.26
CA ASP A 7 -4.86 3.08 -13.14
C ASP A 7 -4.23 2.94 -11.73
N ASP A 8 -3.73 4.04 -11.17
CA ASP A 8 -3.14 4.06 -9.82
C ASP A 8 -4.20 3.79 -8.73
N ILE A 9 -5.45 4.25 -8.94
CA ILE A 9 -6.61 3.99 -8.06
C ILE A 9 -7.04 2.53 -8.17
N GLU A 10 -7.18 1.98 -9.38
CA GLU A 10 -7.53 0.57 -9.57
C GLU A 10 -6.52 -0.36 -8.90
N GLU A 11 -5.22 -0.07 -9.03
CA GLU A 11 -4.18 -0.85 -8.39
C GLU A 11 -4.21 -0.74 -6.86
N PHE A 12 -4.55 0.44 -6.32
CA PHE A 12 -4.79 0.61 -4.89
C PHE A 12 -6.02 -0.17 -4.41
N GLU A 13 -7.12 -0.17 -5.16
CA GLU A 13 -8.32 -0.93 -4.83
C GLU A 13 -8.04 -2.44 -4.84
N ARG A 14 -7.32 -2.94 -5.85
CA ARG A 14 -6.87 -4.34 -5.91
C ARG A 14 -5.99 -4.71 -4.71
N LEU A 15 -5.05 -3.84 -4.32
CA LEU A 15 -4.23 -4.05 -3.11
C LEU A 15 -5.10 -4.24 -1.86
N LEU A 16 -6.17 -3.44 -1.73
CA LEU A 16 -7.09 -3.54 -0.59
C LEU A 16 -7.95 -4.81 -0.63
N GLU A 17 -8.38 -5.25 -1.80
CA GLU A 17 -9.13 -6.50 -1.95
C GLU A 17 -8.26 -7.71 -1.58
N ASP A 18 -7.02 -7.75 -2.09
CA ASP A 18 -6.06 -8.79 -1.74
C ASP A 18 -5.79 -8.78 -0.23
N PHE A 19 -5.59 -7.61 0.38
CA PHE A 19 -5.36 -7.49 1.82
C PHE A 19 -6.55 -7.98 2.66
N LYS A 20 -7.79 -7.70 2.24
CA LYS A 20 -9.00 -8.15 2.96
C LYS A 20 -9.13 -9.68 2.99
N THR A 21 -8.59 -10.36 1.99
CA THR A 21 -8.68 -11.82 1.88
C THR A 21 -7.46 -12.53 2.49
N LEU A 22 -6.42 -11.78 2.85
CA LEU A 22 -5.20 -12.31 3.46
C LEU A 22 -5.52 -13.05 4.77
N GLN A 23 -5.10 -14.30 4.86
CA GLN A 23 -5.20 -15.11 6.06
C GLN A 23 -3.88 -15.10 6.84
N ASP A 24 -3.95 -15.25 8.16
CA ASP A 24 -2.77 -15.29 9.04
C ASP A 24 -1.80 -16.46 8.73
N THR A 25 -2.27 -17.48 8.01
CA THR A 25 -1.49 -18.64 7.57
C THR A 25 -0.95 -18.51 6.14
N ASP A 26 -1.39 -17.50 5.39
CA ASP A 26 -0.94 -17.27 4.01
C ASP A 26 0.34 -16.44 3.97
N TYR A 27 1.46 -17.08 4.31
CA TYR A 27 2.75 -16.41 4.36
C TYR A 27 3.27 -15.99 2.98
N HIS A 28 2.92 -16.73 1.92
CA HIS A 28 3.35 -16.38 0.56
C HIS A 28 2.57 -15.18 0.04
N GLY A 29 1.24 -15.19 0.19
CA GLY A 29 0.40 -14.04 -0.14
C GLY A 29 0.81 -12.80 0.66
N ALA A 30 1.11 -12.96 1.95
CA ALA A 30 1.62 -11.87 2.78
C ALA A 30 2.95 -11.28 2.26
N TYR A 31 3.85 -12.13 1.75
CA TYR A 31 5.13 -11.71 1.17
C TYR A 31 4.95 -10.90 -0.12
N GLU A 32 4.13 -11.41 -1.04
CA GLU A 32 3.84 -10.71 -2.29
C GLU A 32 3.10 -9.39 -2.03
N LEU A 33 2.15 -9.40 -1.10
CA LEU A 33 1.33 -8.24 -0.79
C LEU A 33 2.15 -7.10 -0.18
N HIS A 34 3.09 -7.38 0.72
CA HIS A 34 3.93 -6.32 1.27
C HIS A 34 4.90 -5.74 0.23
N LYS A 35 5.41 -6.54 -0.72
CA LYS A 35 6.24 -6.03 -1.82
C LYS A 35 5.44 -5.13 -2.75
N ARG A 36 4.22 -5.54 -3.10
CA ARG A 36 3.30 -4.74 -3.93
C ARG A 36 2.93 -3.43 -3.24
N ALA A 37 2.61 -3.47 -1.94
CA ALA A 37 2.35 -2.28 -1.15
C ALA A 37 3.53 -1.30 -1.18
N LEU A 38 4.77 -1.78 -1.06
CA LEU A 38 5.96 -0.93 -1.15
C LEU A 38 6.08 -0.24 -2.52
N GLY A 39 5.85 -0.98 -3.60
CA GLY A 39 5.87 -0.42 -4.96
C GLY A 39 4.78 0.64 -5.19
N LEU A 40 3.57 0.38 -4.69
CA LEU A 40 2.47 1.35 -4.76
C LEU A 40 2.75 2.59 -3.89
N TYR A 41 3.37 2.43 -2.71
CA TYR A 41 3.74 3.56 -1.88
C TYR A 41 4.69 4.51 -2.62
N ASP A 42 5.73 3.98 -3.26
CA ASP A 42 6.67 4.76 -4.05
C ASP A 42 5.95 5.54 -5.16
N ARG A 43 5.09 4.86 -5.92
CA ARG A 43 4.29 5.46 -6.99
C ARG A 43 3.38 6.59 -6.48
N TRP A 44 2.63 6.36 -5.41
CA TRP A 44 1.75 7.38 -4.82
C TRP A 44 2.54 8.55 -4.21
N SER A 45 3.77 8.30 -3.75
CA SER A 45 4.66 9.36 -3.24
C SER A 45 5.15 10.26 -4.37
N GLU A 46 5.43 9.70 -5.56
CA GLU A 46 5.79 10.44 -6.76
C GLU A 46 4.62 11.30 -7.24
N ILE A 47 3.39 10.77 -7.22
CA ILE A 47 2.17 11.52 -7.52
C ILE A 47 2.03 12.71 -6.56
N LEU A 48 2.21 12.50 -5.25
CA LEU A 48 2.16 13.58 -4.26
C LEU A 48 3.22 14.65 -4.53
N PHE A 49 4.44 14.23 -4.88
CA PHE A 49 5.53 15.13 -5.23
C PHE A 49 5.18 15.98 -6.46
N ASN A 50 4.67 15.35 -7.53
CA ASN A 50 4.27 16.03 -8.75
C ASN A 50 3.12 17.02 -8.51
N ILE A 51 2.12 16.66 -7.70
CA ILE A 51 1.05 17.58 -7.30
C ILE A 51 1.62 18.79 -6.56
N ARG A 52 2.54 18.59 -5.61
CA ARG A 52 3.18 19.69 -4.86
C ARG A 52 4.05 20.58 -5.75
N LYS A 53 4.72 20.01 -6.74
CA LYS A 53 5.57 20.75 -7.69
C LYS A 53 4.75 21.65 -8.61
N VAL A 54 3.59 21.16 -9.10
CA VAL A 54 2.71 21.91 -10.00
C VAL A 54 1.83 22.90 -9.24
N ASP A 55 1.35 22.52 -8.05
CA ASP A 55 0.44 23.34 -7.25
C ASP A 55 1.14 23.93 -6.02
N SER A 56 1.77 25.09 -6.23
CA SER A 56 2.32 25.96 -5.18
C SER A 56 1.24 26.67 -4.35
N SER A 57 -0.03 26.59 -4.77
CA SER A 57 -1.18 27.23 -4.12
C SER A 57 -1.90 26.27 -3.17
N LYS A 58 -2.73 26.81 -2.27
CA LYS A 58 -3.65 26.03 -1.41
C LYS A 58 -4.88 25.50 -2.16
N LYS A 59 -5.02 25.79 -3.46
CA LYS A 59 -6.21 25.47 -4.26
C LYS A 59 -6.53 23.96 -4.30
N ASN A 60 -5.52 23.08 -4.37
CA ASN A 60 -5.77 21.63 -4.40
C ASN A 60 -5.36 20.94 -3.09
N ALA A 61 -5.57 21.59 -1.94
CA ALA A 61 -5.26 20.99 -0.63
C ALA A 61 -5.98 19.65 -0.41
N TYR A 62 -7.24 19.54 -0.85
CA TYR A 62 -8.05 18.32 -0.72
C TYR A 62 -7.44 17.11 -1.46
N ILE A 63 -6.88 17.32 -2.67
CA ILE A 63 -6.23 16.24 -3.42
C ILE A 63 -4.97 15.77 -2.70
N LYS A 64 -4.15 16.72 -2.21
CA LYS A 64 -2.92 16.41 -1.46
C LYS A 64 -3.26 15.59 -0.21
N ASP A 65 -4.32 15.95 0.49
CA ASP A 65 -4.74 15.23 1.69
C ASP A 65 -5.33 13.85 1.37
N ARG A 66 -6.08 13.71 0.26
CA ARG A 66 -6.53 12.39 -0.21
C ARG A 66 -5.35 11.47 -0.53
N VAL A 67 -4.34 11.96 -1.24
CA VAL A 67 -3.14 11.20 -1.58
C VAL A 67 -2.35 10.79 -0.33
N LYS A 68 -2.21 11.68 0.66
CA LYS A 68 -1.60 11.32 1.95
C LYS A 68 -2.35 10.19 2.66
N HIS A 69 -3.69 10.27 2.68
CA HIS A 69 -4.49 9.22 3.30
C HIS A 69 -4.32 7.87 2.59
N ILE A 70 -4.19 7.87 1.26
CA ILE A 70 -3.87 6.65 0.49
C ILE A 70 -2.48 6.11 0.88
N LEU A 71 -1.46 6.96 0.99
CA LEU A 71 -0.13 6.56 1.44
C LEU A 71 -0.14 5.93 2.83
N GLU A 72 -0.90 6.51 3.78
CA GLU A 72 -1.06 5.96 5.13
C GLU A 72 -1.72 4.57 5.11
N ILE A 73 -2.73 4.37 4.25
CA ILE A 73 -3.38 3.07 4.10
C ILE A 73 -2.41 2.05 3.51
N ILE A 74 -1.64 2.42 2.47
CA ILE A 74 -0.65 1.52 1.87
C ILE A 74 0.41 1.12 2.90
N ASP A 75 0.89 2.05 3.73
CA ASP A 75 1.85 1.75 4.79
C ASP A 75 1.28 0.78 5.85
N ASN A 76 0.01 0.96 6.22
CA ASN A 76 -0.67 0.03 7.12
C ASN A 76 -0.78 -1.38 6.51
N VAL A 77 -1.08 -1.50 5.21
CA VAL A 77 -1.10 -2.79 4.49
C VAL A 77 0.29 -3.42 4.47
N TYR A 78 1.32 -2.63 4.17
CA TYR A 78 2.72 -3.09 4.19
C TYR A 78 3.10 -3.65 5.57
N ILE A 79 2.87 -2.89 6.64
CA ILE A 79 3.21 -3.29 8.02
C ILE A 79 2.47 -4.57 8.41
N SER A 80 1.16 -4.61 8.18
CA SER A 80 0.31 -5.75 8.57
C SER A 80 0.70 -7.03 7.83
N SER A 81 0.88 -6.94 6.52
CA SER A 81 1.30 -8.08 5.68
C SER A 81 2.70 -8.58 6.08
N ARG A 82 3.62 -7.66 6.38
CA ARG A 82 4.97 -8.01 6.86
C ARG A 82 4.93 -8.75 8.21
N VAL A 83 4.01 -8.38 9.11
CA VAL A 83 3.84 -9.10 10.39
C VAL A 83 3.40 -10.55 10.16
N VAL A 84 2.43 -10.79 9.28
CA VAL A 84 1.97 -12.14 8.92
C VAL A 84 3.13 -12.97 8.37
N PHE A 85 3.90 -12.42 7.43
CA PHE A 85 5.07 -13.09 6.88
C PHE A 85 6.15 -13.42 7.94
N VAL A 86 6.42 -12.50 8.86
CA VAL A 86 7.40 -12.70 9.94
C VAL A 86 6.93 -13.77 10.92
N LYS A 87 5.63 -13.84 11.25
CA LYS A 87 5.06 -14.93 12.06
C LYS A 87 5.33 -16.30 11.43
N GLY A 88 5.09 -16.45 10.13
CA GLY A 88 5.35 -17.70 9.42
C GLY A 88 6.80 -18.17 9.49
N LYS A 89 7.77 -17.24 9.42
CA LYS A 89 9.19 -17.57 9.67
C LYS A 89 9.43 -18.07 11.10
N GLY A 90 8.73 -17.50 12.07
CA GLY A 90 8.77 -17.94 13.47
C GLY A 90 8.21 -19.34 13.66
N ASP A 91 7.07 -19.65 13.05
CA ASP A 91 6.43 -20.97 13.14
C ASP A 91 7.31 -22.06 12.50
N LEU A 92 7.91 -21.77 11.34
CA LEU A 92 8.90 -22.64 10.68
C LEU A 92 10.11 -22.93 11.60
N ASN A 93 10.65 -21.90 12.25
CA ASN A 93 11.83 -22.07 13.10
C ASN A 93 11.54 -22.78 14.42
N ASN A 94 10.30 -22.73 14.91
CA ASN A 94 9.89 -23.32 16.20
C ASN A 94 9.24 -24.71 16.06
N GLY A 95 9.18 -25.27 14.85
CA GLY A 95 8.65 -26.62 14.63
C GLY A 95 7.16 -26.78 14.89
N ARG A 96 6.40 -25.68 14.88
CA ARG A 96 4.94 -25.69 15.07
C ARG A 96 4.29 -25.80 13.69
N TYR A 97 4.05 -27.04 13.25
CA TYR A 97 3.34 -27.38 12.02
C TYR A 97 2.16 -28.27 12.34
#